data_AF-A0A1J5SXF5-F1
#
_entry.id   AF-A0A1J5SXF5-F1
#
_cell.length_a   1.000
_cell.length_b   1.000
_cell.length_c   1.000
_cell.angle_alpha   90.00
_cell.angle_beta   90.00
_cell.angle_gamma   90.00
#
_symmetry.space_group_name_H-M   'P 1'
#
loop_
_entity.id
_entity.type
_entity.pdbx_description
1 polymer ?
#
loop_
_entity_poly.entity_id
_entity_poly.type
_entity_poly.pdbx_seq_one_letter_code
_entity_poly.pdbx_strand_id
1 'polypeptide(L)' 'MRSFFKQILEYLYIKKRDANVERNQYTKYMHGMNRISIFLFLIALLIMIFKLVILPLIKK' A
#
# COMPACT_ATOMS: atom_id res chain seq x y z
N MET A 1 15.86 -2.04 -19.73
CA MET A 1 15.15 -2.84 -18.68
C MET A 1 14.87 -1.96 -17.48
N ARG A 2 13.61 -1.77 -17.09
CA ARG A 2 13.31 -1.09 -15.81
C ARG A 2 13.63 -2.07 -14.68
N SER A 3 14.58 -1.70 -13.82
CA SER A 3 15.08 -2.55 -12.73
C SER A 3 13.94 -2.97 -11.80
N PHE A 4 13.92 -4.23 -11.37
CA PHE A 4 12.92 -4.85 -10.49
C PHE A 4 12.66 -4.00 -9.23
N PHE A 5 13.72 -3.42 -8.67
CA PHE A 5 13.64 -2.51 -7.53
C PHE A 5 12.85 -1.22 -7.81
N LYS A 6 12.89 -0.69 -9.04
CA LYS A 6 12.07 0.48 -9.41
C LYS A 6 10.58 0.14 -9.45
N GLN A 7 10.22 -1.06 -9.88
CA GLN A 7 8.82 -1.52 -9.87
C GLN A 7 8.32 -1.69 -8.44
N ILE A 8 9.14 -2.27 -7.56
CA ILE A 8 8.82 -2.39 -6.12
C ILE A 8 8.69 -1.01 -5.47
N LEU A 9 9.57 -0.04 -5.76
CA LEU A 9 9.51 1.32 -5.21
C LEU A 9 8.34 2.15 -5.76
N GLU A 10 7.95 1.95 -7.03
CA GLU A 10 6.71 2.53 -7.59
C GLU A 10 5.46 1.92 -6.94
N TYR A 11 5.49 0.63 -6.62
CA TYR A 11 4.45 -0.04 -5.85
C TYR A 11 4.42 0.41 -4.38
N LEU A 12 5.55 0.54 -3.71
CA LEU A 12 5.63 0.94 -2.30
C LEU A 12 5.45 2.44 -2.07
N TYR A 13 5.17 3.22 -3.12
CA TYR A 13 4.87 4.66 -3.00
C TYR A 13 6.05 5.54 -2.54
N ILE A 14 7.29 5.01 -2.56
CA ILE A 14 8.46 5.68 -1.96
C ILE A 14 9.12 6.67 -2.93
N LYS A 15 8.92 6.52 -4.25
CA LYS A 15 9.60 7.36 -5.24
C LYS A 15 8.66 8.37 -5.91
N LYS A 16 9.02 9.67 -5.83
CA LYS A 16 8.42 10.74 -6.63
C LYS A 16 8.71 10.47 -8.12
N ARG A 17 7.65 10.44 -8.94
CA ARG A 17 7.68 10.02 -10.35
C ARG A 17 8.66 10.87 -11.17
N ASP A 18 9.48 10.23 -12.00
CA ASP A 18 10.40 10.90 -12.92
C ASP A 18 9.61 11.78 -13.90
N ALA A 19 9.96 13.07 -13.99
CA ALA A 19 9.19 14.10 -14.71
C ALA A 19 9.07 13.88 -16.23
N ASN A 20 9.95 13.04 -16.81
CA ASN A 20 10.02 12.76 -18.25
C ASN A 20 9.19 11.54 -18.70
N VAL A 21 8.39 10.92 -17.82
CA VAL A 21 7.56 9.75 -18.20
C VAL A 21 6.18 10.23 -18.65
N GLU A 22 5.77 9.86 -19.86
CA GLU A 22 4.45 10.12 -20.42
C GLU A 22 3.35 9.84 -19.38
N ARG A 23 2.43 10.80 -19.23
CA ARG A 23 1.33 10.76 -18.27
C ARG A 23 0.27 9.75 -18.73
N ASN A 24 0.59 8.47 -18.66
CA ASN A 24 -0.33 7.43 -19.07
C ASN A 24 -1.40 7.22 -17.97
N GLN A 25 -2.68 7.22 -18.35
CA GLN A 25 -3.80 7.09 -17.40
C GLN A 25 -3.74 5.77 -16.63
N TYR A 26 -3.28 4.69 -17.27
CA TYR A 26 -3.10 3.37 -16.68
C TYR A 26 -2.21 3.38 -15.44
N THR A 27 -1.16 4.23 -15.40
CA THR A 27 -0.30 4.33 -14.21
C THR A 27 -1.02 4.97 -13.03
N LYS A 28 -1.96 5.90 -13.26
CA LYS A 28 -2.79 6.47 -12.18
C LYS A 28 -3.73 5.40 -11.59
N TYR A 29 -4.31 4.55 -12.44
CA TYR A 29 -5.17 3.46 -11.99
C TYR A 29 -4.41 2.39 -11.19
N MET A 30 -3.23 1.97 -11.66
CA MET A 30 -2.38 1.02 -10.93
C MET A 30 -2.02 1.54 -9.54
N HIS A 31 -1.76 2.84 -9.43
CA HIS A 31 -1.44 3.49 -8.17
C HIS A 31 -2.64 3.65 -7.24
N GLY A 32 -3.83 3.92 -7.79
CA GLY A 32 -5.09 3.95 -7.04
C GLY A 32 -5.42 2.59 -6.42
N MET A 33 -5.24 1.52 -7.18
CA MET A 33 -5.46 0.14 -6.70
C MET A 33 -4.56 -0.19 -5.51
N ASN A 34 -3.27 0.18 -5.57
CA ASN A 34 -2.34 -0.08 -4.47
C ASN A 34 -2.66 0.73 -3.20
N ARG A 35 -3.20 1.96 -3.31
CA ARG A 35 -3.69 2.72 -2.16
C ARG A 35 -4.85 2.01 -1.45
N ILE A 36 -5.77 1.43 -2.21
CA ILE A 36 -6.91 0.65 -1.68
C ILE A 36 -6.38 -0.59 -0.97
N SER A 37 -5.41 -1.30 -1.56
CA SER A 37 -4.79 -2.48 -0.95
C SER A 37 -4.15 -2.17 0.40
N ILE A 38 -3.38 -1.09 0.51
CA ILE A 38 -2.75 -0.66 1.77
C ILE A 38 -3.80 -0.28 2.81
N PHE A 39 -4.85 0.44 2.40
CA PHE A 39 -5.91 0.85 3.32
C PHE A 39 -6.66 -0.36 3.90
N LEU A 40 -7.03 -1.33 3.06
CA LEU A 40 -7.67 -2.57 3.50
C LEU A 40 -6.74 -3.40 4.40
N PHE A 41 -5.45 -3.48 4.06
CA PHE A 41 -4.45 -4.15 4.89
C PHE A 41 -4.35 -3.53 6.28
N LEU A 42 -4.28 -2.20 6.37
CA LEU A 42 -4.22 -1.49 7.65
C LEU A 42 -5.49 -1.70 8.48
N ILE A 43 -6.67 -1.68 7.86
CA ILE A 43 -7.94 -1.98 8.56
C ILE A 43 -7.92 -3.40 9.12
N ALA A 44 -7.54 -4.39 8.30
CA ALA A 44 -7.45 -5.78 8.74
C ALA A 44 -6.45 -5.95 9.90
N LEU A 45 -5.31 -5.26 9.82
CA LEU A 45 -4.29 -5.25 10.87
C LEU A 45 -4.81 -4.64 12.17
N LEU A 46 -5.54 -3.52 12.11
CA LEU A 46 -6.18 -2.90 13.27
C LEU A 46 -7.23 -3.83 13.90
N ILE A 47 -8.08 -4.48 13.09
CA ILE A 47 -9.06 -5.45 13.58
C ILE A 47 -8.36 -6.63 14.28
N MET A 48 -7.27 -7.12 13.69
CA MET A 48 -6.50 -8.23 14.24
C MET A 48 -5.88 -7.87 15.58
N ILE A 49 -5.21 -6.71 15.69
CA ILE A 49 -4.64 -6.23 16.95
C ILE A 49 -5.74 -6.04 18.00
N PHE A 50 -6.87 -5.45 17.62
CA PHE A 50 -7.97 -5.24 18.54
C PHE A 50 -8.55 -6.56 19.06
N LYS A 51 -8.78 -7.55 18.19
CA LYS A 51 -9.36 -8.84 18.58
C LYS A 51 -8.38 -9.77 19.30
N LEU A 52 -7.12 -9.82 18.87
CA LEU A 52 -6.16 -10.80 19.37
C LEU A 52 -5.30 -10.28 20.52
N VAL A 53 -5.13 -8.97 20.65
CA VAL A 53 -4.30 -8.36 21.70
C VAL A 53 -5.16 -7.59 22.69
N ILE A 54 -5.95 -6.62 22.23
CA ILE A 54 -6.67 -5.70 23.13
C ILE A 54 -7.85 -6.38 23.82
N LEU A 55 -8.71 -7.07 23.06
CA LEU A 55 -9.90 -7.75 23.58
C LEU A 55 -9.58 -8.80 24.68
N PRO A 56 -8.59 -9.70 24.52
CA PRO A 56 -8.24 -10.64 25.59
C PRO A 56 -7.57 -9.98 26.79
N LEU A 57 -6.92 -8.82 26.63
CA LEU A 57 -6.39 -8.05 27.76
C LEU A 57 -7.49 -7.36 28.58
N ILE A 58 -8.58 -6.93 27.92
CA ILE A 58 -9.73 -6.30 28.59
C ILE A 58 -10.66 -7.35 29.23
N LYS A 59 -10.78 -8.54 28.62
CA LYS A 59 -11.63 -9.63 29.13
C LYS A 59 -11.00 -10.45 30.27
N LYS A 60 -9.80 -10.09 30.72
CA LYS A 60 -9.10 -10.73 31.83
C LYS A 60 -9.30 -9.93 33.11
#